data_AF-M2SGH9-F1
#
_entry.id   AF-M2SGH9-F1
#
_cell.length_a   1.000
_cell.length_b   1.000
_cell.length_c   1.000
_cell.angle_alpha   90.00
_cell.angle_beta   90.00
_cell.angle_gamma   90.00
#
_symmetry.space_group_name_H-M   'P 1'
#
loop_
_entity.id
_entity.type
_entity.pdbx_description
1 polymer ?
#
loop_
_entity_poly.entity_id
_entity_poly.type
_entity_poly.pdbx_seq_one_letter_code
_entity_poly.pdbx_strand_id
1 'polypeptide(L)'
;MTRLAAGRASYNVHCAVCHGIEGAGDGPVISRGFAEPAPFSSQNSGNAARTVHIITNGYGAMQPQADAILVEERWAIARYVESLAK
;
A
#
# COMPACT_ATOMS: atom_id res chain seq x y z
N MET A 1 -12.82 9.23 14.21
CA MET A 1 -11.73 9.17 13.21
C MET A 1 -12.34 8.82 11.86
N THR A 2 -11.93 9.47 10.78
CA THR A 2 -12.42 9.15 9.43
C THR A 2 -11.74 7.89 8.90
N ARG A 3 -12.41 7.15 7.99
CA ARG A 3 -11.87 5.92 7.39
C ARG A 3 -10.53 6.14 6.67
N LEU A 4 -10.32 7.33 6.10
CA LEU A 4 -9.05 7.74 5.48
C LEU A 4 -7.94 7.98 6.49
N ALA A 5 -8.23 8.57 7.66
CA ALA A 5 -7.23 8.78 8.69
C ALA A 5 -6.70 7.45 9.27
N ALA A 6 -7.61 6.49 9.49
CA ALA A 6 -7.24 5.14 9.88
C ALA A 6 -6.40 4.45 8.79
N GLY A 7 -6.84 4.53 7.53
CA GLY A 7 -6.10 3.98 6.39
C GLY A 7 -4.69 4.55 6.24
N ARG A 8 -4.52 5.86 6.43
CA ARG A 8 -3.21 6.53 6.42
C ARG A 8 -2.31 6.05 7.55
N ALA A 9 -2.84 5.91 8.76
CA ALA A 9 -2.05 5.42 9.90
C ALA A 9 -1.52 4.01 9.63
N SER A 10 -2.38 3.10 9.20
CA SER A 10 -1.99 1.72 8.86
C SER A 10 -1.04 1.66 7.66
N TYR A 11 -1.28 2.47 6.62
CA TYR A 11 -0.37 2.56 5.47
C TYR A 11 1.04 2.99 5.88
N ASN A 12 1.16 3.98 6.76
CA ASN A 12 2.46 4.45 7.24
C ASN A 12 3.23 3.37 8.01
N VAL A 13 2.53 2.47 8.71
CA VAL A 13 3.14 1.37 9.45
C VAL A 13 3.57 0.24 8.52
N HIS A 14 2.70 -0.17 7.59
CA HIS A 14 2.91 -1.41 6.83
C HIS A 14 3.44 -1.22 5.41
N CYS A 15 3.19 -0.07 4.78
CA CYS A 15 3.35 0.10 3.33
C CYS A 15 4.42 1.14 2.97
N ALA A 16 4.48 2.26 3.70
CA ALA A 16 5.37 3.38 3.36
C ALA A 16 6.86 3.01 3.36
N VAL A 17 7.25 1.97 4.10
CA VAL A 17 8.62 1.45 4.14
C VAL A 17 9.11 0.96 2.76
N CYS A 18 8.19 0.49 1.90
CA CYS A 18 8.46 0.07 0.53
C CYS A 18 7.92 1.06 -0.51
N HIS A 19 6.72 1.60 -0.29
CA HIS A 19 6.02 2.42 -1.29
C HIS A 19 6.24 3.93 -1.14
N GLY A 20 6.95 4.38 -0.11
CA GLY A 20 7.11 5.81 0.21
C GLY A 20 5.88 6.39 0.91
N ILE A 21 6.00 7.56 1.54
CA ILE A 21 4.87 8.20 2.23
C ILE A 21 3.80 8.67 1.24
N GLU A 22 4.24 9.10 0.05
CA GLU A 22 3.36 9.61 -1.01
C GLU A 22 2.96 8.52 -2.03
N GLY A 23 3.41 7.28 -1.84
CA GLY A 23 3.13 6.19 -2.78
C GLY A 23 3.93 6.25 -4.08
N ALA A 24 5.09 6.94 -4.08
CA ALA A 24 5.94 7.12 -5.24
C ALA A 24 6.85 5.91 -5.55
N GLY A 25 6.85 4.88 -4.70
CA GLY A 25 7.72 3.70 -4.88
C GLY A 25 9.12 3.87 -4.31
N ASP A 26 9.39 4.97 -3.64
CA ASP A 26 10.71 5.43 -3.16
C ASP A 26 10.94 5.14 -1.67
N GLY A 27 10.33 4.06 -1.14
CA GLY A 27 10.47 3.70 0.25
C GLY A 27 11.94 3.47 0.67
N PRO A 28 12.28 3.64 1.97
CA PRO A 28 13.66 3.55 2.45
C PRO A 28 14.37 2.23 2.14
N VAL A 29 13.64 1.13 1.92
CA VAL A 29 14.24 -0.17 1.56
C VAL A 29 14.86 -0.19 0.17
N ILE A 30 14.49 0.72 -0.73
CA ILE A 30 15.08 0.79 -2.07
C ILE A 30 16.57 1.08 -2.01
N SER A 31 16.99 1.96 -1.10
CA SER A 31 18.41 2.23 -0.83
C SER A 31 19.20 1.01 -0.34
N ARG A 32 18.50 -0.05 0.09
CA ARG A 32 19.07 -1.32 0.57
C ARG A 32 19.04 -2.42 -0.49
N GLY A 33 18.70 -2.10 -1.74
CA GLY A 33 18.72 -3.03 -2.87
C GLY A 33 17.42 -3.81 -3.08
N PHE A 34 16.32 -3.43 -2.42
CA PHE A 34 15.00 -3.99 -2.71
C PHE A 34 14.46 -3.46 -4.05
N ALA A 35 13.64 -4.27 -4.72
CA ALA A 35 13.01 -3.87 -5.97
C ALA A 35 12.05 -2.68 -5.75
N GLU A 36 12.13 -1.69 -6.64
CA GLU A 36 11.30 -0.49 -6.65
C GLU A 36 9.86 -0.83 -7.05
N PRO A 37 8.85 -0.61 -6.18
CA PRO A 37 7.46 -0.68 -6.60
C PRO A 37 7.13 0.45 -7.56
N ALA A 38 6.34 0.18 -8.59
CA ALA A 38 5.85 1.26 -9.44
C ALA A 38 4.95 2.23 -8.64
N PRO A 39 5.03 3.55 -8.90
CA PRO A 39 4.26 4.56 -8.19
C PRO A 39 2.76 4.34 -8.37
N PHE A 40 1.97 4.69 -7.35
CA PHE A 40 0.51 4.47 -7.42
C PHE A 40 -0.18 5.30 -8.49
N SER A 41 0.37 6.46 -8.86
CA SER A 41 -0.14 7.31 -9.94
C SER A 41 0.03 6.69 -11.34
N SER A 42 1.01 5.80 -11.53
CA SER A 42 1.25 5.10 -12.80
C SER A 42 0.58 3.73 -12.87
N GLN A 43 -0.13 3.33 -11.81
CA GLN A 43 -0.77 2.04 -11.69
C GLN A 43 -2.27 2.22 -11.54
N ASN A 44 -3.07 1.24 -11.97
CA ASN A 44 -4.52 1.21 -11.74
C ASN A 44 -4.83 0.94 -10.25
N SER A 45 -4.23 1.72 -9.35
CA SER A 45 -4.33 1.66 -7.90
C SER A 45 -5.58 2.37 -7.37
N GLY A 46 -6.35 3.01 -8.25
CA GLY A 46 -7.69 3.55 -7.98
C GLY A 46 -8.77 2.48 -7.79
N ASN A 47 -8.41 1.19 -7.67
CA ASN A 47 -9.33 0.09 -7.41
C ASN A 47 -9.03 -0.55 -6.04
N ALA A 48 -9.88 -0.27 -5.05
CA ALA A 48 -9.73 -0.80 -3.71
C ALA A 48 -9.76 -2.33 -3.65
N ALA A 49 -10.61 -2.99 -4.45
CA ALA A 49 -10.71 -4.45 -4.44
C ALA A 49 -9.43 -5.12 -4.93
N ARG A 50 -8.82 -4.57 -6.01
CA ARG A 50 -7.51 -5.00 -6.49
C ARG A 50 -6.43 -4.78 -5.43
N THR A 51 -6.46 -3.62 -4.76
CA THR A 51 -5.50 -3.30 -3.70
C THR A 51 -5.62 -4.29 -2.53
N VAL A 52 -6.84 -4.60 -2.07
CA VAL A 52 -7.07 -5.60 -1.02
C VAL A 52 -6.61 -6.99 -1.46
N HIS A 53 -6.82 -7.36 -2.72
CA HIS A 53 -6.33 -8.62 -3.27
C HIS A 53 -4.80 -8.70 -3.22
N ILE A 54 -4.10 -7.64 -3.63
CA ILE A 54 -2.63 -7.58 -3.59
C ILE A 54 -2.11 -7.60 -2.14
N ILE A 55 -2.72 -6.84 -1.22
CA ILE A 55 -2.34 -6.87 0.20
C ILE A 55 -2.50 -8.30 0.77
N THR A 56 -3.56 -9.00 0.36
CA THR A 56 -3.85 -10.34 0.87
C THR A 56 -2.93 -11.41 0.27
N ASN A 57 -2.65 -11.35 -1.03
CA ASN A 57 -2.01 -12.45 -1.76
C ASN A 57 -0.58 -12.14 -2.25
N GLY A 58 -0.12 -10.89 -2.09
CA GLY A 58 1.10 -10.42 -2.73
C GLY A 58 0.94 -10.17 -4.24
N TYR A 59 1.95 -9.56 -4.84
CA TYR A 59 2.06 -9.37 -6.30
C TYR A 59 3.49 -9.01 -6.69
N GLY A 60 4.06 -9.70 -7.68
CA GLY A 60 5.45 -9.50 -8.06
C GLY A 60 6.40 -9.74 -6.87
N ALA A 61 7.21 -8.75 -6.53
CA ALA A 61 8.11 -8.81 -5.37
C ALA A 61 7.41 -8.56 -4.01
N MET A 62 6.19 -8.01 -4.01
CA MET A 62 5.44 -7.73 -2.78
C MET A 62 4.92 -9.04 -2.16
N GLN A 63 5.37 -9.34 -0.94
CA GLN A 63 4.93 -10.51 -0.20
C GLN A 63 3.49 -10.33 0.35
N PRO A 64 2.73 -11.42 0.51
CA PRO A 64 1.43 -11.39 1.19
C PRO A 64 1.53 -10.74 2.58
N GLN A 65 0.56 -9.90 2.94
CA GLN A 65 0.48 -9.23 4.25
C GLN A 65 -0.72 -9.72 5.08
N ALA A 66 -1.29 -10.87 4.72
CA ALA A 66 -2.52 -11.36 5.33
C ALA A 66 -2.35 -11.71 6.83
N ASP A 67 -1.15 -12.10 7.25
CA ASP A 67 -0.84 -12.44 8.64
C ASP A 67 -0.59 -11.20 9.52
N ALA A 68 -0.26 -10.06 8.90
CA ALA A 68 0.11 -8.83 9.58
C ALA A 68 -1.01 -7.79 9.64
N ILE A 69 -1.97 -7.83 8.70
CA ILE A 69 -2.98 -6.78 8.53
C ILE A 69 -4.37 -7.41 8.54
N LEU A 70 -5.25 -6.94 9.44
CA LEU A 70 -6.63 -7.42 9.53
C LEU A 70 -7.45 -7.03 8.29
N VAL A 71 -8.43 -7.86 7.91
CA VAL A 71 -9.23 -7.66 6.68
C VAL A 71 -9.81 -6.24 6.59
N GLU A 72 -10.38 -5.71 7.67
CA GLU A 72 -10.97 -4.36 7.68
C GLU A 72 -9.92 -3.25 7.50
N GLU A 73 -8.73 -3.45 8.05
CA GLU A 73 -7.61 -2.54 7.92
C GLU A 73 -7.10 -2.51 6.47
N ARG A 74 -7.10 -3.65 5.76
CA ARG A 74 -6.76 -3.71 4.33
C ARG A 74 -7.68 -2.83 3.50
N TRP A 75 -8.98 -2.81 3.82
CA TRP A 75 -9.93 -1.92 3.13
C TRP A 75 -9.71 -0.45 3.47
N ALA A 76 -9.33 -0.11 4.70
CA ALA A 76 -8.97 1.26 5.06
C ALA A 76 -7.72 1.73 4.31
N ILE A 77 -6.68 0.89 4.26
CA ILE A 77 -5.46 1.13 3.48
C ILE A 77 -5.80 1.30 1.99
N ALA A 78 -6.63 0.42 1.43
CA ALA A 78 -7.01 0.48 0.02
C ALA A 78 -7.70 1.81 -0.35
N ARG A 79 -8.58 2.33 0.51
CA ARG A 79 -9.19 3.66 0.31
C ARG A 79 -8.18 4.81 0.41
N TYR A 80 -7.16 4.66 1.25
CA TYR A 80 -6.08 5.65 1.31
C TYR A 80 -5.20 5.59 0.05
N VAL A 81 -4.84 4.39 -0.42
CA VAL A 81 -4.10 4.21 -1.68
C VAL A 81 -4.87 4.79 -2.87
N GLU A 82 -6.19 4.60 -2.96
CA GLU A 82 -7.03 5.25 -3.98
C GLU A 82 -6.94 6.79 -3.94
N SER A 83 -6.71 7.38 -2.77
CA SER A 83 -6.53 8.84 -2.63
C SER A 83 -5.16 9.33 -3.09
N LEU A 84 -4.14 8.46 -3.10
CA LEU A 84 -2.78 8.74 -3.59
C LEU A 84 -2.64 8.48 -5.09
N ALA A 85 -3.47 7.61 -5.67
CA ALA A 85 -3.41 7.21 -7.07
C ALA A 85 -4.01 8.25 -8.05
N LYS A 86 -4.18 9.51 -7.62
CA LYS A 86 -4.79 10.59 -8.40
C LYS A 86 -3.77 11.56 -8.96
#